data_AF-A0A1I6JEB1-F1
#
_entry.id   AF-A0A1I6JEB1-F1
#
_cell.length_a   1.000
_cell.length_b   1.000
_cell.length_c   1.000
_cell.angle_alpha   90.00
_cell.angle_beta   90.00
_cell.angle_gamma   90.00
#
_symmetry.space_group_name_H-M   'P 1'
#
loop_
_entity.id
_entity.type
_entity.pdbx_description
1 polymer ?
#
loop_
_entity_poly.entity_id
_entity_poly.type
_entity_poly.pdbx_seq_one_letter_code
_entity_poly.pdbx_strand_id
1 'polypeptide(L)'
;MVSVTIRHAAAALTLAVLPLQPVLAASGLPRVTAVTIQRNGARSAAVSGDESAAYCRRFRLTPAEVRGYFRDADPVDQQAYVHDLDMSRCHAAGTVRLADGRRGRWTIDLARRGMLTIAGRPARYFYCLSCRSPKFDEVDAETADTARDLIRRARKAR
;
A
#
# COMPACT_ATOMS: atom_id res chain seq x y z
N MET A 1 -16.15 14.39 76.75
CA MET A 1 -15.18 13.56 76.01
C MET A 1 -15.87 13.06 74.75
N VAL A 2 -15.51 13.55 73.57
CA VAL A 2 -16.10 13.12 72.29
C VAL A 2 -15.10 12.17 71.63
N SER A 3 -15.52 10.92 71.41
CA SER A 3 -14.69 9.87 70.81
C SER A 3 -14.93 9.86 69.29
N VAL A 4 -13.87 10.05 68.50
CA VAL A 4 -13.92 10.05 67.03
C VAL A 4 -13.34 8.73 66.53
N THR A 5 -14.17 7.90 65.91
CA THR A 5 -13.75 6.64 65.27
C THR A 5 -13.53 6.84 63.77
N ILE A 6 -12.30 6.66 63.31
CA ILE A 6 -11.90 6.76 61.90
C ILE A 6 -12.01 5.36 61.25
N ARG A 7 -12.97 5.17 60.34
CA ARG A 7 -13.10 3.95 59.53
C ARG A 7 -12.15 4.02 58.35
N HIS A 8 -11.25 3.04 58.22
CA HIS A 8 -10.34 2.92 57.08
C HIS A 8 -11.06 2.14 55.97
N ALA A 9 -11.29 2.77 54.82
CA ALA A 9 -11.81 2.12 53.63
C ALA A 9 -10.64 1.52 52.83
N ALA A 10 -10.61 0.19 52.69
CA ALA A 10 -9.66 -0.49 51.81
C ALA A 10 -10.20 -0.44 50.37
N ALA A 11 -9.51 0.29 49.49
CA ALA A 11 -9.81 0.31 48.06
C ALA A 11 -9.10 -0.86 47.36
N ALA A 12 -9.89 -1.82 46.85
CA ALA A 12 -9.37 -2.91 46.03
C ALA A 12 -9.07 -2.40 44.61
N LEU A 13 -7.81 -2.48 44.18
CA LEU A 13 -7.40 -2.20 42.80
C LEU A 13 -7.78 -3.39 41.91
N THR A 14 -8.80 -3.24 41.08
CA THR A 14 -9.09 -4.14 39.97
C THR A 14 -8.16 -3.84 38.79
N LEU A 15 -7.26 -4.77 38.48
CA LEU A 15 -6.43 -4.74 37.27
C LEU A 15 -7.34 -4.88 36.03
N ALA A 16 -7.57 -3.76 35.32
CA ALA A 16 -8.25 -3.77 34.04
C ALA A 16 -7.33 -4.41 32.97
N VAL A 17 -7.68 -5.61 32.52
CA VAL A 17 -7.08 -6.24 31.34
C VAL A 17 -7.64 -5.52 30.10
N LEU A 18 -6.88 -4.63 29.48
CA LEU A 18 -7.29 -4.01 28.22
C LEU A 18 -7.28 -5.06 27.09
N PRO A 19 -8.32 -5.13 26.24
CA PRO A 19 -8.31 -6.00 25.08
C PRO A 19 -7.23 -5.52 24.10
N LEU A 20 -6.37 -6.45 23.64
CA LEU A 20 -5.43 -6.21 22.54
C LEU A 20 -6.22 -5.69 21.33
N GLN A 21 -6.15 -4.39 21.07
CA GLN A 21 -6.70 -3.85 19.84
C GLN A 21 -5.87 -4.40 18.67
N PRO A 22 -6.50 -4.98 17.64
CA PRO A 22 -5.77 -5.44 16.48
C PRO A 22 -5.10 -4.22 15.86
N VAL A 23 -3.76 -4.22 15.84
CA VAL A 23 -2.97 -3.18 15.20
C VAL A 23 -3.37 -3.14 13.73
N LEU A 24 -4.19 -2.15 13.36
CA LEU A 24 -4.51 -1.88 11.97
C LEU A 24 -3.22 -1.49 11.28
N ALA A 25 -2.94 -2.09 10.12
CA ALA A 25 -1.83 -1.63 9.28
C ALA A 25 -2.07 -0.19 8.83
N ALA A 26 -1.03 0.52 8.38
CA ALA A 26 -1.14 1.89 7.86
C ALA A 26 -2.23 2.01 6.78
N SER A 27 -2.37 0.96 5.96
CA SER A 27 -3.41 0.82 4.95
C SER A 27 -4.86 0.76 5.48
N GLY A 28 -5.07 0.62 6.80
CA GLY A 28 -6.38 0.34 7.39
C GLY A 28 -6.98 -1.00 6.93
N LEU A 29 -6.14 -1.95 6.50
CA LEU A 29 -6.54 -3.31 6.19
C LEU A 29 -6.18 -4.25 7.35
N PRO A 30 -6.99 -5.29 7.61
CA PRO A 30 -6.48 -6.45 8.33
C PRO A 30 -5.27 -7.03 7.58
N ARG A 31 -4.34 -7.61 8.33
CA ARG A 31 -3.12 -8.23 7.78
C ARG A 31 -3.44 -9.19 6.64
N VAL A 32 -2.69 -9.09 5.55
CA VAL A 32 -2.74 -10.06 4.44
C VAL A 32 -2.05 -11.35 4.87
N THR A 33 -2.78 -12.47 4.85
CA THR A 33 -2.28 -13.79 5.30
C THR A 33 -1.89 -14.70 4.14
N ALA A 34 -2.49 -14.52 2.96
CA ALA A 34 -2.11 -15.24 1.76
C ALA A 34 -2.22 -14.36 0.52
N VAL A 35 -1.33 -14.57 -0.44
CA VAL A 35 -1.31 -13.89 -1.74
C VAL A 35 -1.23 -14.97 -2.81
N THR A 36 -2.09 -14.85 -3.82
CA THR A 36 -1.96 -15.53 -5.10
C THR A 36 -1.74 -14.46 -6.15
N ILE A 37 -0.76 -14.67 -7.02
CA ILE A 37 -0.45 -13.78 -8.14
C ILE A 37 -0.94 -14.46 -9.41
N GLN A 38 -1.86 -13.83 -10.13
CA GLN A 38 -2.45 -14.35 -11.36
C GLN A 38 -1.82 -13.69 -12.60
N ARG A 39 -1.41 -12.43 -12.48
CA ARG A 39 -0.66 -11.69 -13.50
C ARG A 39 0.52 -11.00 -12.85
N ASN A 40 1.70 -11.06 -13.46
CA ASN A 40 2.92 -10.48 -12.91
C ASN A 40 3.78 -9.91 -14.02
N GLY A 41 3.76 -8.59 -14.17
CA GLY A 41 4.39 -7.89 -15.29
C GLY A 41 3.52 -7.83 -16.55
N ALA A 42 2.20 -7.73 -16.37
CA ALA A 42 1.25 -7.58 -17.46
C ALA A 42 1.18 -6.11 -17.91
N ARG A 43 0.97 -5.89 -19.22
CA ARG A 43 0.74 -4.55 -19.79
C ARG A 43 -0.75 -4.31 -19.95
N SER A 44 -1.23 -3.18 -19.44
CA SER A 44 -2.61 -2.72 -19.64
C SER A 44 -2.79 -2.06 -21.00
N ALA A 45 -3.88 -2.41 -21.70
CA ALA A 45 -4.32 -1.71 -22.91
C ALA A 45 -5.18 -0.47 -22.58
N ALA A 46 -5.72 -0.39 -21.37
CA ALA A 46 -6.62 0.68 -20.94
C ALA A 46 -5.89 1.93 -20.38
N VAL A 47 -4.57 1.87 -20.27
CA VAL A 47 -3.72 2.97 -19.80
C VAL A 47 -2.85 3.41 -20.98
N SER A 48 -2.85 4.71 -21.29
CA SER A 48 -1.98 5.33 -22.28
C SER A 48 -0.52 5.33 -21.79
N GLY A 49 0.44 5.41 -22.72
CA GLY A 49 1.88 5.45 -22.40
C GLY A 49 2.71 4.48 -23.23
N ASP A 50 4.03 4.63 -23.16
CA ASP A 50 4.95 3.97 -24.11
C ASP A 50 5.58 2.68 -23.58
N GLU A 51 5.31 2.32 -22.32
CA GLU A 51 5.88 1.16 -21.62
C GLU A 51 5.63 -0.18 -22.32
N SER A 52 6.57 -0.67 -23.12
CA SER A 52 6.39 -1.89 -23.94
C SER A 52 6.04 -3.15 -23.13
N ALA A 53 5.49 -4.16 -23.79
CA ALA A 53 5.23 -5.46 -23.14
C ALA A 53 6.51 -6.12 -22.60
N ALA A 54 7.66 -5.89 -23.25
CA ALA A 54 8.96 -6.37 -22.79
C ALA A 54 9.41 -5.63 -21.52
N TYR A 55 9.18 -4.33 -21.44
CA TYR A 55 9.43 -3.53 -20.25
C TYR A 55 8.58 -4.00 -19.07
N CYS A 56 7.26 -4.17 -19.26
CA CYS A 56 6.38 -4.63 -18.18
C CYS A 56 6.74 -6.01 -17.62
N ARG A 57 7.34 -6.91 -18.41
CA ARG A 57 7.80 -8.23 -17.91
C ARG A 57 8.88 -8.13 -16.83
N ARG A 58 9.55 -6.99 -16.69
CA ARG A 58 10.55 -6.73 -15.63
C ARG A 58 9.92 -6.42 -14.28
N PHE A 59 8.71 -5.84 -14.29
CA PHE A 59 7.92 -5.56 -13.09
C PHE A 59 7.27 -6.85 -12.57
N ARG A 60 8.00 -7.57 -11.70
CA ARG A 60 7.52 -8.82 -11.10
C ARG A 60 7.58 -8.74 -9.58
N LEU A 61 6.41 -8.76 -8.96
CA LEU A 61 6.26 -8.81 -7.50
C LEU A 61 6.30 -10.24 -6.98
N THR A 62 6.81 -10.41 -5.78
CA THR A 62 6.70 -11.62 -4.98
C THR A 62 5.51 -11.54 -4.02
N PRO A 63 5.01 -12.68 -3.51
CA PRO A 63 3.99 -12.68 -2.46
C PRO A 63 4.38 -11.87 -1.21
N ALA A 64 5.68 -11.81 -0.88
CA ALA A 64 6.17 -11.05 0.26
C ALA A 64 6.08 -9.53 0.01
N GLU A 65 6.44 -9.07 -1.20
CA GLU A 65 6.32 -7.67 -1.59
C GLU A 65 4.87 -7.22 -1.65
N VAL A 66 3.94 -8.05 -2.14
CA VAL A 66 2.50 -7.72 -2.12
C VAL A 66 1.98 -7.60 -0.69
N ARG A 67 2.43 -8.45 0.24
CA ARG A 67 2.08 -8.32 1.66
C ARG A 67 2.66 -7.05 2.27
N GLY A 68 3.91 -6.73 1.95
CA GLY A 68 4.57 -5.49 2.39
C GLY A 68 3.83 -4.25 1.88
N TYR A 69 3.49 -4.24 0.59
CA TYR A 69 2.69 -3.18 -0.02
C TYR A 69 1.40 -2.93 0.74
N PHE A 70 0.57 -3.94 0.97
CA PHE A 70 -0.69 -3.75 1.72
C PHE A 70 -0.51 -3.49 3.21
N ARG A 71 0.70 -3.66 3.77
CA ARG A 71 1.02 -3.25 5.15
C ARG A 71 1.38 -1.76 5.19
N ASP A 72 2.15 -1.30 4.21
CA ASP A 72 2.84 0.00 4.24
C ASP A 72 2.17 1.08 3.39
N ALA A 73 1.33 0.71 2.43
CA ALA A 73 0.66 1.66 1.54
C ALA A 73 -0.41 2.47 2.28
N ASP A 74 -0.47 3.75 1.99
CA ASP A 74 -1.47 4.66 2.52
C ASP A 74 -2.77 4.55 1.71
N PRO A 75 -3.94 4.60 2.37
CA PRO A 75 -5.21 4.70 1.67
C PRO A 75 -5.30 6.06 0.97
N VAL A 76 -5.77 6.06 -0.28
CA VAL A 76 -6.07 7.29 -1.03
C VAL A 76 -7.53 7.24 -1.49
N ASP A 77 -8.09 8.41 -1.81
CA ASP A 77 -9.41 8.46 -2.42
C ASP A 77 -9.36 8.09 -3.92
N GLN A 78 -10.54 7.94 -4.51
CA GLN A 78 -10.67 7.58 -5.92
C GLN A 78 -10.17 8.69 -6.86
N GLN A 79 -10.34 9.96 -6.49
CA GLN A 79 -9.93 11.09 -7.30
C GLN A 79 -8.41 11.07 -7.45
N ALA A 80 -7.68 10.96 -6.33
CA ALA A 80 -6.24 10.84 -6.32
C ALA A 80 -5.78 9.62 -7.12
N TYR A 81 -6.41 8.46 -6.90
CA TYR A 81 -6.06 7.24 -7.63
C TYR A 81 -6.24 7.37 -9.15
N VAL A 82 -7.32 7.98 -9.62
CA VAL A 82 -7.65 8.01 -11.06
C VAL A 82 -7.02 9.20 -11.79
N HIS A 83 -6.87 10.34 -11.12
CA HIS A 83 -6.54 11.62 -11.78
C HIS A 83 -5.23 12.25 -11.33
N ASP A 84 -4.86 12.13 -10.05
CA ASP A 84 -3.75 12.91 -9.51
C ASP A 84 -2.44 12.11 -9.43
N LEU A 85 -2.53 10.79 -9.31
CA LEU A 85 -1.39 9.89 -9.23
C LEU A 85 -0.98 9.37 -10.60
N ASP A 86 0.34 9.27 -10.81
CA ASP A 86 0.93 8.68 -12.01
C ASP A 86 0.41 7.26 -12.24
N MET A 87 0.13 6.95 -13.51
CA MET A 87 -0.37 5.66 -13.93
C MET A 87 0.69 4.92 -14.74
N SER A 88 0.94 3.66 -14.39
CA SER A 88 1.72 2.76 -15.25
C SER A 88 0.81 1.75 -15.95
N ARG A 89 1.16 1.41 -17.19
CA ARG A 89 0.61 0.29 -17.93
C ARG A 89 1.04 -1.04 -17.34
N CYS A 90 2.21 -1.09 -16.71
CA CYS A 90 2.80 -2.29 -16.14
C CYS A 90 2.20 -2.60 -14.78
N HIS A 91 1.63 -3.79 -14.63
CA HIS A 91 0.96 -4.18 -13.39
C HIS A 91 1.11 -5.66 -13.04
N ALA A 92 0.96 -5.93 -11.75
CA ALA A 92 0.70 -7.24 -11.20
C ALA A 92 -0.74 -7.27 -10.65
N ALA A 93 -1.38 -8.43 -10.70
CA ALA A 93 -2.73 -8.60 -10.19
C ALA A 93 -2.94 -9.99 -9.62
N GLY A 94 -3.85 -10.09 -8.67
CA GLY A 94 -4.24 -11.38 -8.16
C GLY A 94 -5.30 -11.39 -7.08
N THR A 95 -5.18 -12.34 -6.15
CA THR A 95 -6.07 -12.44 -4.99
C THR A 95 -5.32 -12.46 -3.67
N VAL A 96 -5.97 -11.98 -2.62
CA VAL A 96 -5.48 -12.04 -1.24
C VAL A 96 -6.50 -12.68 -0.31
N ARG A 97 -6.01 -13.26 0.79
CA ARG A 97 -6.78 -13.53 2.01
C ARG A 97 -6.34 -12.58 3.10
N LEU A 98 -7.30 -12.02 3.82
CA LEU A 98 -7.09 -11.17 4.99
C LEU A 98 -7.24 -11.98 6.27
N ALA A 99 -6.65 -11.51 7.37
CA ALA A 99 -6.68 -12.17 8.67
C ALA A 99 -8.10 -12.35 9.25
N ASP A 100 -9.06 -11.54 8.82
CA ASP A 100 -10.48 -11.66 9.18
C ASP A 100 -11.27 -12.60 8.27
N GLY A 101 -10.58 -13.39 7.44
CA GLY A 101 -11.18 -14.38 6.54
C GLY A 101 -11.66 -13.84 5.20
N ARG A 102 -11.73 -12.50 5.03
CA ARG A 102 -12.16 -11.90 3.75
C ARG A 102 -11.19 -12.21 2.63
N ARG A 103 -11.72 -12.28 1.40
CA ARG A 103 -10.95 -12.45 0.17
C ARG A 103 -11.16 -11.24 -0.74
N GLY A 104 -10.09 -10.82 -1.40
CA GLY A 104 -10.14 -9.70 -2.33
C GLY A 104 -9.34 -9.94 -3.59
N ARG A 105 -9.72 -9.26 -4.67
CA ARG A 105 -8.94 -9.13 -5.90
C ARG A 105 -8.12 -7.85 -5.82
N TRP A 106 -6.85 -7.92 -6.20
CA TRP A 106 -5.96 -6.78 -6.16
C TRP A 106 -5.25 -6.55 -7.49
N THR A 107 -4.86 -5.30 -7.71
CA THR A 107 -3.92 -4.86 -8.73
C THR A 107 -2.93 -3.90 -8.09
N ILE A 108 -1.66 -4.00 -8.45
CA ILE A 108 -0.61 -3.03 -8.11
C ILE A 108 0.11 -2.71 -9.41
N ASP A 109 0.25 -1.43 -9.74
CA ASP A 109 1.02 -0.99 -10.91
C ASP A 109 2.44 -0.54 -10.54
N LEU A 110 3.29 -0.42 -11.56
CA LEU A 110 4.68 -0.03 -11.41
C LEU A 110 4.83 1.41 -10.88
N ALA A 111 3.79 2.25 -11.02
CA ALA A 111 3.71 3.59 -10.44
C ALA A 111 3.27 3.58 -8.97
N ARG A 112 3.34 2.42 -8.27
CA ARG A 112 3.06 2.25 -6.83
C ARG A 112 1.61 2.50 -6.45
N ARG A 113 0.67 2.48 -7.40
CA ARG A 113 -0.76 2.52 -7.09
C ARG A 113 -1.29 1.11 -6.92
N GLY A 114 -2.27 0.99 -6.02
CA GLY A 114 -2.89 -0.29 -5.71
C GLY A 114 -4.39 -0.17 -5.55
N MET A 115 -5.11 -1.18 -5.98
CA MET A 115 -6.54 -1.30 -5.81
C MET A 115 -6.87 -2.65 -5.21
N LEU A 116 -7.80 -2.68 -4.26
CA LEU A 116 -8.36 -3.91 -3.66
C LEU A 116 -9.87 -3.88 -3.74
N THR A 117 -10.46 -4.93 -4.32
CA THR A 117 -11.91 -5.14 -4.36
C THR A 117 -12.25 -6.37 -3.54
N ILE A 118 -13.17 -6.23 -2.59
CA ILE A 118 -13.75 -7.33 -1.79
C ILE A 118 -15.22 -7.42 -2.18
N ALA A 119 -15.74 -8.64 -2.35
CA ALA A 119 -17.14 -8.83 -2.73
C ALA A 119 -18.09 -8.11 -1.75
N GLY A 120 -19.07 -7.40 -2.31
CA GLY A 120 -20.05 -6.62 -1.53
C GLY A 120 -19.49 -5.35 -0.87
N ARG A 121 -18.30 -4.88 -1.25
CA ARG A 121 -17.70 -3.64 -0.74
C ARG A 121 -17.21 -2.75 -1.89
N PRO A 122 -17.20 -1.42 -1.69
CA PRO A 122 -16.53 -0.50 -2.62
C PRO A 122 -15.05 -0.86 -2.78
N ALA A 123 -14.49 -0.55 -3.95
CA ALA A 123 -13.05 -0.65 -4.18
C ALA A 123 -12.31 0.28 -3.21
N ARG A 124 -11.16 -0.19 -2.74
CA ARG A 124 -10.23 0.60 -1.92
C ARG A 124 -8.97 0.88 -2.73
N TYR A 125 -8.48 2.10 -2.64
CA TYR A 125 -7.33 2.58 -3.38
C TYR A 125 -6.18 2.88 -2.43
N PHE A 126 -4.97 2.66 -2.90
CA PHE A 126 -3.75 2.76 -2.10
C PHE A 126 -2.63 3.37 -2.94
N TYR A 127 -1.74 4.08 -2.29
CA TYR A 127 -0.48 4.55 -2.86
C TYR A 127 0.64 4.34 -1.83
N CYS A 128 1.83 3.94 -2.28
CA CYS A 128 2.93 3.63 -1.36
C CYS A 128 4.21 4.36 -1.75
N LEU A 129 4.36 5.61 -1.32
CA LEU A 129 5.58 6.40 -1.59
C LEU A 129 6.83 5.77 -0.94
N SER A 130 6.66 5.13 0.21
CA SER A 130 7.75 4.53 0.99
C SER A 130 8.12 3.11 0.53
N CYS A 131 7.35 2.49 -0.36
CA CYS A 131 7.60 1.15 -0.87
C CYS A 131 8.85 1.14 -1.76
N ARG A 132 10.00 0.89 -1.13
CA ARG A 132 11.27 0.65 -1.82
C ARG A 132 11.37 -0.83 -2.16
N SER A 133 11.09 -1.16 -3.41
CA SER A 133 11.56 -2.41 -4.02
C SER A 133 12.35 -2.00 -5.25
N PRO A 134 13.43 -2.71 -5.60
CA PRO A 134 14.11 -2.52 -6.88
C PRO A 134 13.15 -2.53 -8.09
N LYS A 135 11.95 -3.10 -7.90
CA LYS A 135 10.88 -3.14 -8.91
C LYS A 135 10.09 -1.85 -9.06
N PHE A 136 10.05 -0.99 -8.05
CA PHE A 136 9.44 0.35 -8.11
C PHE A 136 10.50 1.43 -8.43
N ASP A 137 11.75 1.18 -8.06
CA ASP A 137 12.85 2.15 -8.19
C ASP A 137 13.33 2.38 -9.65
N GLU A 138 13.01 1.47 -10.61
CA GLU A 138 13.36 1.66 -12.06
C GLU A 138 12.68 2.91 -12.63
N VAL A 139 11.46 3.25 -12.17
CA VAL A 139 10.73 4.47 -12.59
C VAL A 139 11.36 5.74 -12.01
N ASP A 140 11.76 5.69 -10.74
CA ASP A 140 12.37 6.84 -10.06
C ASP A 140 13.78 7.13 -10.63
N ALA A 141 14.52 6.09 -11.04
CA ALA A 141 15.83 6.22 -11.66
C ALA A 141 15.77 6.85 -13.07
N GLU A 142 14.83 6.44 -13.92
CA GLU A 142 14.64 7.00 -15.28
C GLU A 142 14.15 8.46 -15.23
N THR A 143 13.26 8.77 -14.30
CA THR A 143 12.80 10.15 -14.04
C THR A 143 13.96 11.04 -13.56
N ALA A 144 14.81 10.52 -12.66
CA ALA A 144 16.00 11.24 -12.20
C ALA A 144 17.04 11.45 -13.30
N ASP A 145 17.20 10.50 -14.22
CA ASP A 145 18.14 10.65 -15.35
C ASP A 145 17.64 11.68 -16.36
N THR A 146 16.34 11.65 -16.68
CA THR A 146 15.68 12.65 -17.52
C THR A 146 15.83 14.06 -16.93
N ALA A 147 15.62 14.21 -15.62
CA ALA A 147 15.79 15.49 -14.94
C ALA A 147 17.25 16.00 -15.01
N ARG A 148 18.24 15.11 -14.84
CA ARG A 148 19.66 15.46 -15.00
C ARG A 148 19.98 15.91 -16.42
N ASP A 149 19.43 15.23 -17.42
CA ASP A 149 19.65 15.56 -18.83
C ASP A 149 19.02 16.89 -19.23
N LEU A 150 17.82 17.21 -18.73
CA LEU A 150 17.20 18.53 -18.90
C LEU A 150 18.06 19.64 -18.27
N ILE A 151 18.55 19.45 -17.06
CA ILE A 151 19.45 20.39 -16.38
C ILE A 151 20.75 20.58 -17.18
N ARG A 152 21.32 19.51 -17.72
CA ARG A 152 22.53 19.56 -18.56
C ARG A 152 22.28 20.37 -19.84
N ARG A 153 21.15 20.16 -20.52
CA ARG A 153 20.77 20.92 -21.72
C ARG A 153 20.56 22.41 -21.43
N ALA A 154 19.85 22.73 -20.35
CA ALA A 154 19.62 24.11 -19.92
C ALA A 154 20.92 24.85 -19.57
N ARG A 155 21.92 24.14 -19.04
CA ARG A 155 23.26 24.70 -18.76
C ARG A 155 24.10 24.90 -20.03
N LYS A 156 23.94 24.05 -21.04
CA LYS A 156 24.68 24.15 -22.32
C LYS A 156 24.12 25.23 -23.26
N ALA A 157 22.87 25.64 -23.03
CA ALA A 157 22.21 26.71 -23.77
C ALA A 157 22.46 28.12 -23.21
N ARG A 158 23.29 28.24 -22.16
CA ARG A 158 23.81 29.50 -21.61
C ARG A 158 25.29 29.60 -21.94
#